data_AF-A0A2A3FPW4-F1
#
_entry.id   AF-A0A2A3FPW4-F1
#
_cell.length_a   1.000
_cell.length_b   1.000
_cell.length_c   1.000
_cell.angle_alpha   90.00
_cell.angle_beta   90.00
_cell.angle_gamma   90.00
#
_symmetry.space_group_name_H-M   'P 1'
#
loop_
_entity.id
_entity.type
_entity.pdbx_description
1 polymer ?
#
loop_
_entity_poly.entity_id
_entity_poly.type
_entity_poly.pdbx_seq_one_letter_code
_entity_poly.pdbx_strand_id
1 'polypeptide(L)' 'MNSIPIAGADESAGADESDVTITVCPDGPLLVRGAARILDTEGNSLGSDRATVALCRCGRTSIAPFCDSSHKKRRRP' A
#
# COMPACT_ATOMS: atom_id res chain seq x y z
N MET A 1 -33.31 12.75 -11.40
CA MET A 1 -33.20 11.38 -10.87
C MET A 1 -32.95 10.44 -12.03
N ASN A 2 -32.08 9.46 -11.83
CA ASN A 2 -31.51 8.51 -12.79
C ASN A 2 -30.35 9.07 -13.63
N SER A 3 -29.20 8.43 -13.75
CA SER A 3 -28.57 7.35 -13.01
C SER A 3 -27.08 7.55 -13.28
N ILE A 4 -26.26 7.70 -12.25
CA ILE A 4 -24.81 7.73 -12.41
C ILE A 4 -24.39 6.27 -12.68
N PRO A 5 -23.71 5.95 -13.80
CA PRO A 5 -23.15 4.62 -13.95
C PRO A 5 -22.03 4.46 -12.91
N ILE A 6 -22.25 3.54 -11.98
CA ILE A 6 -21.24 3.04 -11.05
C ILE A 6 -20.27 2.21 -11.90
N ALA A 7 -19.23 2.87 -12.41
CA ALA A 7 -18.09 2.18 -13.01
C ALA A 7 -17.41 1.35 -11.91
N GLY A 8 -17.33 0.03 -12.10
CA GLY A 8 -16.71 -0.83 -11.10
C GLY A 8 -16.98 -2.30 -11.30
N ALA A 9 -16.53 -2.86 -12.42
CA ALA A 9 -16.22 -4.28 -12.50
C ALA A 9 -15.18 -4.49 -13.60
N ASP A 10 -13.98 -4.89 -13.17
CA ASP A 10 -13.18 -5.92 -13.84
C ASP A 10 -12.88 -5.71 -15.34
N GLU A 11 -11.83 -4.94 -15.65
CA GLU A 11 -11.18 -5.05 -16.96
C GLU A 11 -9.66 -5.10 -16.82
N SER A 12 -9.14 -6.30 -17.10
CA SER A 12 -7.85 -6.57 -17.74
C SER A 12 -6.58 -6.32 -16.93
N ALA A 13 -6.11 -7.40 -16.29
CA ALA A 13 -4.71 -7.60 -15.95
C ALA A 13 -3.86 -7.67 -17.24
N GLY A 14 -3.54 -6.52 -17.80
CA GLY A 14 -2.33 -6.35 -18.59
C GLY A 14 -1.17 -6.40 -17.61
N ALA A 15 -0.34 -7.45 -17.67
CA ALA A 15 0.95 -7.48 -17.01
C ALA A 15 1.89 -6.49 -17.74
N ASP A 16 1.64 -5.20 -17.56
CA ASP A 16 2.61 -4.17 -17.85
C ASP A 16 3.63 -4.22 -16.71
N GLU A 17 4.92 -4.30 -17.04
CA GLU A 17 6.03 -4.36 -16.08
C GLU A 17 6.10 -3.08 -15.19
N SER A 18 5.17 -2.15 -15.38
CA SER A 18 4.97 -0.91 -14.62
C SER A 18 3.72 -0.91 -13.73
N ASP A 19 2.92 -1.99 -13.66
CA ASP A 19 1.71 -1.98 -12.82
C ASP A 19 2.08 -1.84 -11.33
N VAL A 20 1.50 -0.83 -10.69
CA VAL A 20 1.64 -0.58 -9.27
C VAL A 20 0.30 -0.78 -8.58
N THR A 21 0.19 -1.88 -7.85
CA THR A 21 -1.01 -2.20 -7.07
C THR A 21 -0.80 -1.79 -5.61
N ILE A 22 -1.71 -0.98 -5.07
CA ILE A 22 -1.77 -0.63 -3.65
C ILE A 22 -2.99 -1.30 -3.01
N THR A 23 -2.76 -2.26 -2.12
CA THR A 23 -3.81 -2.97 -1.40
C THR A 23 -3.91 -2.47 0.04
N VAL A 24 -5.11 -2.05 0.44
CA VAL A 24 -5.41 -1.66 1.82
C VAL A 24 -5.79 -2.90 2.63
N CYS A 25 -4.98 -3.25 3.63
CA CYS A 25 -5.29 -4.37 4.51
C CYS A 25 -6.14 -3.89 5.71
N PRO A 26 -7.29 -4.51 6.01
CA PRO A 26 -8.08 -4.23 7.23
C PRO A 26 -7.20 -4.37 8.47
N ASP A 27 -7.24 -3.39 9.38
CA ASP A 27 -6.38 -3.27 10.57
C ASP A 27 -4.86 -3.44 10.33
N GLY A 28 -4.43 -3.31 9.08
CA GLY A 28 -3.10 -3.64 8.62
C GLY A 28 -2.43 -2.53 7.80
N PRO A 29 -1.23 -2.83 7.28
CA PRO A 29 -0.46 -1.92 6.45
C PRO A 29 -1.09 -1.74 5.06
N LEU A 30 -0.56 -0.76 4.33
CA LEU A 30 -0.76 -0.66 2.89
C LEU A 30 0.30 -1.51 2.20
N LEU A 31 -0.13 -2.48 1.39
CA LEU A 31 0.77 -3.31 0.60
C LEU A 31 0.91 -2.69 -0.79
N VAL A 32 2.11 -2.22 -1.10
CA VAL A 32 2.46 -1.71 -2.42
C VAL A 32 3.21 -2.81 -3.15
N ARG A 33 2.74 -3.20 -4.34
CA ARG A 33 3.32 -4.24 -5.19
C ARG A 33 3.65 -3.67 -6.56
N GLY A 34 4.68 -4.21 -7.19
CA GLY A 34 5.14 -3.80 -8.53
C GLY A 34 6.29 -2.80 -8.49
N ALA A 35 6.53 -2.13 -9.62
CA ALA A 35 7.67 -1.23 -9.84
C ALA A 35 7.49 0.16 -9.17
N ALA A 36 7.02 0.19 -7.92
CA ALA A 36 6.78 1.43 -7.20
C ALA A 36 8.06 1.98 -6.58
N ARG A 37 8.29 3.30 -6.72
CA ARG A 37 9.32 4.03 -5.96
C ARG A 37 8.69 4.71 -4.77
N ILE A 38 9.24 4.45 -3.59
CA ILE A 38 8.84 5.11 -2.35
C ILE A 38 9.81 6.26 -2.09
N LEU A 39 9.28 7.48 -2.10
CA LEU A 39 10.03 8.71 -1.84
C LEU A 39 9.57 9.31 -0.51
N ASP A 40 10.49 9.98 0.19
CA ASP A 40 10.18 10.83 1.32
C ASP A 40 9.73 12.24 0.86
N THR A 41 9.31 13.11 1.79
CA THR A 41 8.92 14.49 1.48
C THR A 41 10.05 15.32 0.86
N GLU A 42 11.30 14.93 1.09
CA GLU A 42 12.49 15.54 0.51
C GLU A 42 12.86 14.97 -0.88
N GLY A 43 12.11 13.98 -1.38
CA GLY A 43 12.40 13.29 -2.64
C GLY A 43 13.42 12.16 -2.53
N ASN A 44 13.91 11.86 -1.32
CA ASN A 44 14.85 10.78 -1.06
C ASN A 44 14.17 9.41 -1.24
N SER A 45 14.79 8.50 -1.98
CA SER A 45 14.28 7.13 -2.16
C SER A 45 14.50 6.30 -0.90
N LEU A 46 13.43 5.78 -0.30
CA LEU A 46 13.48 5.08 0.99
C LEU A 46 13.84 3.59 0.89
N GLY A 47 14.28 3.13 -0.29
CA GLY A 47 14.66 1.73 -0.53
C GLY A 47 13.46 0.87 -0.91
N SER A 48 12.98 1.03 -2.14
CA SER A 48 11.97 0.17 -2.76
C SER A 48 12.61 -0.81 -3.76
N ASP A 49 13.71 -1.47 -3.35
CA ASP A 49 14.34 -2.52 -4.16
C ASP A 49 13.51 -3.82 -4.15
N ARG A 50 12.53 -3.89 -3.24
CA ARG A 50 11.65 -5.05 -3.10
C ARG A 50 10.42 -4.88 -3.98
N ALA A 51 10.05 -5.95 -4.68
CA ALA A 51 8.80 -6.04 -5.46
C ALA A 51 7.52 -5.87 -4.61
N THR A 52 7.63 -5.88 -3.28
CA THR A 52 6.51 -5.61 -2.36
C THR A 52 7.00 -4.87 -1.12
N VAL A 53 6.31 -3.78 -0.81
CA VAL A 53 6.58 -2.91 0.35
C VAL A 53 5.33 -2.81 1.21
N ALA A 54 5.50 -2.88 2.54
CA ALA A 54 4.42 -2.68 3.49
C ALA A 54 4.59 -1.32 4.20
N LEU A 55 3.70 -0.38 3.92
CA LEU A 55 3.69 0.93 4.56
C LEU A 55 2.80 0.93 5.81
N CYS A 56 3.30 1.54 6.87
CA CYS A 56 2.59 1.63 8.12
C CYS A 56 1.40 2.60 8.02
N ARG A 57 0.22 2.12 8.36
CA ARG A 57 -1.01 2.93 8.51
C ARG A 57 -1.40 3.17 9.97
N CYS A 58 -0.78 2.46 10.92
CA CYS A 58 -1.21 2.44 12.31
C CYS A 58 -0.47 3.43 13.23
N GLY A 59 0.59 4.07 12.75
CA GLY A 59 1.40 5.04 13.50
C GLY A 59 2.28 4.46 14.63
N ARG A 60 2.42 3.13 14.74
CA ARG A 60 3.15 2.46 15.85
C ARG A 60 4.42 1.74 15.42
N THR A 61 4.81 1.92 14.16
CA THR A 61 6.04 1.33 13.67
C THR A 61 7.24 2.08 14.26
N SER A 62 8.32 1.36 14.55
CA SER A 62 9.61 1.96 14.93
C SER A 62 10.51 2.21 13.73
N ILE A 63 10.09 1.77 12.53
CA ILE A 63 10.84 1.87 11.27
C ILE A 63 10.07 2.69 10.23
N ALA A 64 9.47 3.81 10.65
CA ALA A 64 8.65 4.64 9.77
C ALA A 64 9.42 5.01 8.49
N PRO A 65 8.77 4.95 7.31
CA PRO A 65 7.34 4.71 7.07
C PRO A 65 6.92 3.24 6.92
N PHE A 66 7.81 2.27 7.12
CA PHE A 66 7.55 0.84 6.90
C PHE A 66 6.81 0.18 8.05
N CYS A 67 6.13 -0.94 7.77
CA CYS A 67 5.40 -1.71 8.77
C CYS A 67 6.26 -2.81 9.43
N ASP A 68 6.44 -2.75 10.76
CA ASP A 68 7.15 -3.78 11.55
C ASP A 68 6.20 -4.74 12.30
N SER A 69 5.02 -5.02 11.75
CA SER A 69 3.99 -5.83 12.45
C SER A 69 3.43 -5.25 13.77
N SER A 70 3.86 -4.06 14.21
CA SER A 70 3.31 -3.36 15.39
C SER A 70 1.79 -3.15 15.35
N HIS A 71 1.17 -3.19 14.17
CA HIS A 71 -0.29 -3.14 14.03
C HIS A 71 -0.99 -4.33 14.73
N LYS A 72 -0.39 -5.53 14.71
CA LYS A 72 -0.93 -6.75 15.34
C LYS A 72 -0.89 -6.72 16.87
N LYS A 73 -0.07 -5.85 17.47
CA LYS A 73 0.02 -5.70 18.94
C LYS A 73 -1.25 -5.09 19.54
N ARG A 74 -2.18 -4.61 18.72
CA ARG A 74 -3.56 -4.36 19.16
C ARG A 74 -4.28 -5.70 19.33
N ARG A 75 -4.00 -6.40 20.43
CA ARG A 75 -5.05 -7.22 21.03
C ARG A 75 -6.06 -6.23 21.63
N ARG A 76 -7.27 -6.24 21.08
CA ARG A 76 -8.46 -5.62 21.67
C ARG A 76 -8.57 -6.13 23.12
N PRO A 77 -8.83 -5.27 24.12
CA PRO A 77 -9.19 -5.73 25.46
C PRO A 77 -10.49 -6.56 25.42
#